data_AF-A0A0B1TFX3-F1
#
_entry.id   AF-A0A0B1TFX3-F1
#
_cell.length_a   1.000
_cell.length_b   1.000
_cell.length_c   1.000
_cell.angle_alpha   90.00
_cell.angle_beta   90.00
_cell.angle_gamma   90.00
#
_symmetry.space_group_name_H-M   'P 1'
#
loop_
_entity.id
_entity.type
_entity.pdbx_description
1 polymer ?
#
loop_
_entity_poly.entity_id
_entity_poly.type
_entity_poly.pdbx_seq_one_letter_code
_entity_poly.pdbx_strand_id
1 'polypeptide(L)'
;MAYCLIASMTSVLVLYSQILIFLIFQLIAIIIFHYLIKFNLKMKTELLTRNDRRLFSKGQVITKLYQVRENLRTMKTLFLFFFVSCIVSFASNSLRGAVHYHKKEFSQTTYYGLIELSISLPPYSVAVPVILWYSYRRVRQKIAQKHRNIREFNTSTNSNRSHFSVLRESWK
;
A
#
# COMPACT_ATOMS: atom_id res chain seq x y z
N MET A 1 22.05 18.31 -16.45
CA MET A 1 23.20 19.11 -15.98
C MET A 1 22.84 20.16 -14.94
N ALA A 2 21.90 21.08 -15.16
CA ALA A 2 21.57 22.13 -14.18
C ALA A 2 21.19 21.61 -12.78
N TYR A 3 20.43 20.51 -12.70
CA TYR A 3 20.03 19.90 -11.43
C TYR A 3 21.19 19.28 -10.64
N CYS A 4 22.19 18.67 -11.31
CA CYS A 4 23.41 18.17 -10.66
C CYS A 4 24.27 19.31 -10.11
N LEU A 5 24.27 20.45 -10.82
CA LEU A 5 24.98 21.65 -10.43
C LEU A 5 24.36 22.27 -9.18
N ILE A 6 23.03 22.41 -9.16
CA ILE A 6 22.24 22.82 -7.99
C ILE A 6 22.46 21.87 -6.82
N ALA A 7 22.39 20.55 -7.05
CA ALA A 7 22.66 19.55 -6.02
C ALA A 7 24.06 19.73 -5.42
N SER A 8 25.09 19.93 -6.25
CA SER A 8 26.46 20.14 -5.77
C SER A 8 26.61 21.41 -4.93
N MET A 9 25.84 22.46 -5.20
CA MET A 9 25.88 23.74 -4.47
C MET A 9 25.03 23.73 -3.21
N THR A 10 24.20 22.70 -3.02
CA THR A 10 23.31 22.59 -1.86
C THR A 10 24.11 22.23 -0.62
N SER A 11 23.88 22.94 0.49
CA SER A 11 24.56 22.64 1.75
C SER A 11 24.10 21.29 2.30
N VAL A 12 25.03 20.58 2.94
CA VAL A 12 24.79 19.25 3.52
C VAL A 12 23.67 19.32 4.57
N LEU A 13 23.61 20.39 5.35
CA LEU A 13 22.54 20.65 6.34
C LEU A 13 21.15 20.73 5.70
N VAL A 14 21.01 21.42 4.56
CA VAL A 14 19.73 21.53 3.84
C VAL A 14 19.30 20.18 3.27
N LEU A 15 20.24 19.36 2.82
CA LEU A 15 19.92 18.04 2.28
C LEU A 15 19.48 17.07 3.38
N TYR A 16 20.16 17.05 4.52
CA TYR A 16 19.73 16.25 5.67
C TYR A 16 18.39 16.69 6.25
N SER A 17 18.11 18.01 6.28
CA SER A 17 16.81 18.50 6.75
C SER A 17 15.66 18.06 5.82
N GLN A 18 15.87 18.07 4.50
CA GLN A 18 14.90 17.53 3.54
C GLN A 18 14.65 16.03 3.73
N ILE A 19 15.71 15.24 3.93
CA ILE A 19 15.60 13.80 4.19
C ILE A 19 14.83 13.55 5.50
N LEU A 20 15.14 14.31 6.55
CA LEU A 20 14.47 14.21 7.85
C LEU A 20 12.97 14.53 7.76
N ILE A 21 12.63 15.65 7.09
CA ILE A 21 11.22 16.04 6.85
C ILE A 21 10.49 14.92 6.09
N PHE A 22 11.11 14.38 5.05
CA PHE A 22 10.54 13.31 4.26
C PHE A 22 10.31 12.03 5.09
N LEU A 23 11.26 11.65 5.94
CA LEU A 23 11.12 10.54 6.88
C LEU A 23 9.95 10.73 7.86
N ILE A 24 9.79 11.94 8.40
CA ILE A 24 8.66 12.27 9.27
C ILE A 24 7.33 12.09 8.53
N PHE A 25 7.23 12.58 7.30
CA PHE A 25 6.03 12.38 6.47
C PHE A 25 5.75 10.90 6.18
N GLN A 26 6.78 10.10 5.90
CA GLN A 26 6.62 8.66 5.71
C GLN A 26 6.09 7.97 6.96
N LEU A 27 6.61 8.31 8.15
CA LEU A 27 6.13 7.76 9.42
C LEU A 27 4.68 8.14 9.69
N ILE A 28 4.32 9.41 9.49
CA ILE A 28 2.93 9.88 9.62
C ILE A 28 2.02 9.12 8.66
N ALA A 29 2.43 8.94 7.40
CA ALA A 29 1.65 8.21 6.41
C ALA A 29 1.44 6.74 6.81
N ILE A 30 2.47 6.04 7.34
CA ILE A 30 2.35 4.67 7.85
C ILE A 30 1.33 4.59 9.00
N ILE A 31 1.37 5.55 9.92
CA ILE A 31 0.44 5.64 11.06
C ILE A 31 -0.99 5.83 10.57
N ILE A 32 -1.21 6.80 9.67
CA ILE A 32 -2.53 7.07 9.08
C ILE A 32 -3.05 5.82 8.36
N PHE A 33 -2.19 5.14 7.59
CA PHE A 33 -2.59 3.94 6.86
C PHE A 33 -3.02 2.81 7.79
N HIS A 34 -2.26 2.58 8.87
CA HIS A 34 -2.63 1.61 9.91
C HIS A 34 -3.94 1.98 10.60
N TYR A 35 -4.11 3.25 10.95
CA TYR A 35 -5.32 3.76 11.58
C TYR A 35 -6.55 3.53 10.68
N LEU A 36 -6.43 3.84 9.39
CA LEU A 36 -7.49 3.65 8.41
C LEU A 36 -7.88 2.17 8.25
N ILE A 37 -6.91 1.25 8.23
CA ILE A 37 -7.20 -0.20 8.22
C ILE A 37 -7.95 -0.60 9.48
N LYS A 38 -7.47 -0.18 10.66
CA LYS A 38 -8.09 -0.53 11.95
C LYS A 38 -9.51 0.02 12.05
N PHE A 39 -9.74 1.24 11.58
CA PHE A 39 -11.05 1.87 11.52
C PHE A 39 -12.01 1.10 10.60
N ASN A 40 -11.58 0.76 9.38
CA ASN A 40 -12.42 0.00 8.45
C ASN A 40 -12.70 -1.42 8.96
N LEU A 41 -11.76 -2.06 9.66
CA LEU A 41 -11.98 -3.35 10.33
C LEU A 41 -13.01 -3.22 11.45
N LYS A 42 -12.92 -2.17 12.28
CA LYS A 42 -13.89 -1.90 13.34
C LYS A 42 -15.29 -1.68 12.76
N MET A 43 -15.43 -0.84 11.72
CA MET A 43 -16.71 -0.63 11.04
C MET A 43 -17.27 -1.93 10.45
N LYS A 44 -16.43 -2.77 9.84
CA LYS A 44 -16.87 -4.07 9.32
C LYS A 44 -17.46 -4.94 10.44
N THR A 45 -16.76 -5.03 11.58
CA THR A 45 -17.24 -5.81 12.73
C THR A 45 -18.54 -5.22 13.27
N GLU A 46 -18.62 -3.91 13.49
CA GLU A 46 -19.84 -3.26 13.96
C GLU A 46 -21.03 -3.51 13.03
N LEU A 47 -20.85 -3.44 11.71
CA LEU A 47 -21.91 -3.72 10.73
C LEU A 47 -22.35 -5.19 10.71
N LEU A 48 -21.47 -6.13 11.08
CA LEU A 48 -21.80 -7.56 11.15
C LEU A 48 -22.47 -7.92 12.49
N THR A 49 -22.07 -7.28 13.59
CA THR A 49 -22.60 -7.56 14.93
C THR A 49 -23.91 -6.82 15.20
N ARG A 50 -24.09 -5.62 14.62
CA ARG A 50 -25.29 -4.81 14.81
C ARG A 50 -26.42 -5.36 13.95
N ASN A 51 -27.22 -6.24 14.55
CA ASN A 51 -28.47 -6.80 14.02
C ASN A 51 -29.59 -5.74 13.90
N ASP A 52 -29.28 -4.58 13.30
CA ASP A 52 -30.26 -3.51 13.10
C ASP A 52 -31.23 -3.91 11.98
N ARG A 53 -32.31 -4.61 12.35
CA ARG A 53 -33.39 -5.05 11.46
C ARG A 53 -33.95 -3.92 10.59
N ARG A 54 -33.98 -2.67 11.11
CA ARG A 54 -34.44 -1.48 10.38
C ARG A 54 -33.52 -1.06 9.22
N LEU A 55 -32.22 -1.31 9.34
CA LEU A 55 -31.22 -0.91 8.36
C LEU A 55 -31.05 -2.00 7.28
N PHE A 56 -31.28 -3.26 7.66
CA PHE A 56 -31.45 -4.39 6.74
C PHE A 56 -32.68 -4.24 5.83
N SER A 57 -33.78 -3.71 6.37
CA SER A 57 -35.03 -3.46 5.63
C SER A 57 -34.90 -2.50 4.45
N LYS A 58 -33.87 -1.62 4.43
CA LYS A 58 -33.60 -0.68 3.33
C LYS A 58 -32.45 -1.11 2.41
N GLY A 59 -31.86 -2.31 2.60
CA GLY A 59 -30.68 -2.77 1.85
C GLY A 59 -29.39 -1.97 2.08
N GLN A 60 -29.43 -0.85 2.83
CA GLN A 60 -28.31 0.05 3.08
C GLN A 60 -27.15 -0.61 3.83
N VAL A 61 -27.43 -1.59 4.71
CA VAL A 61 -26.38 -2.35 5.42
C VAL A 61 -25.49 -3.09 4.45
N ILE A 62 -26.06 -3.75 3.44
CA ILE A 62 -25.34 -4.59 2.48
C ILE A 62 -24.43 -3.73 1.60
N THR A 63 -24.95 -2.60 1.09
CA THR A 63 -24.18 -1.64 0.29
C THR A 63 -23.00 -1.07 1.09
N LYS A 64 -23.22 -0.70 2.36
CA LYS A 64 -22.16 -0.17 3.24
C LYS A 64 -21.11 -1.23 3.58
N LEU A 65 -21.53 -2.48 3.82
CA LEU A 65 -20.62 -3.61 4.02
C LEU A 65 -19.77 -3.90 2.77
N TYR A 66 -20.38 -3.83 1.59
CA TYR A 66 -19.67 -3.96 0.32
C TYR A 66 -18.63 -2.84 0.17
N GLN A 67 -19.00 -1.59 0.41
CA GLN A 67 -18.09 -0.45 0.33
C GLN A 67 -16.92 -0.57 1.30
N VAL A 68 -17.16 -0.96 2.56
CA VAL A 68 -16.09 -1.19 3.54
C VAL A 68 -15.17 -2.35 3.12
N ARG A 69 -15.75 -3.43 2.58
CA ARG A 69 -14.99 -4.60 2.10
C ARG A 69 -14.11 -4.24 0.90
N GLU A 70 -14.63 -3.45 -0.04
CA GLU A 70 -13.88 -2.98 -1.19
C GLU A 70 -12.80 -1.96 -0.79
N ASN A 71 -13.08 -1.05 0.13
CA ASN A 71 -12.08 -0.14 0.69
C ASN A 71 -10.92 -0.89 1.36
N LEU A 72 -11.22 -1.91 2.18
CA LEU A 72 -10.20 -2.78 2.77
C LEU A 72 -9.39 -3.54 1.71
N ARG A 73 -10.02 -3.93 0.60
CA ARG A 73 -9.36 -4.60 -0.52
C ARG A 73 -8.41 -3.65 -1.24
N THR A 74 -8.87 -2.44 -1.54
CA THR A 74 -8.08 -1.38 -2.16
C THR A 74 -6.89 -1.03 -1.26
N MET A 75 -7.12 -0.83 0.05
CA MET A 75 -6.02 -0.58 0.99
C MET A 75 -5.02 -1.74 1.03
N LYS A 76 -5.44 -3.01 1.06
CA LYS A 76 -4.50 -4.14 1.01
C LYS A 76 -3.69 -4.19 -0.29
N THR A 77 -4.31 -3.81 -1.41
CA THR A 77 -3.65 -3.78 -2.72
C THR A 77 -2.61 -2.65 -2.76
N LEU A 78 -2.98 -1.47 -2.28
CA LEU A 78 -2.11 -0.30 -2.23
C LEU A 78 -1.04 -0.40 -1.14
N PHE A 79 -1.24 -1.19 -0.09
CA PHE A 79 -0.26 -1.31 1.01
C PHE A 79 1.10 -1.82 0.52
N LEU A 80 1.11 -2.83 -0.35
CA LEU A 80 2.36 -3.35 -0.91
C LEU A 80 3.08 -2.27 -1.72
N PHE A 81 2.32 -1.56 -2.57
CA PHE A 81 2.84 -0.45 -3.35
C PHE A 81 3.42 0.65 -2.46
N PHE A 82 2.66 1.10 -1.47
CA PHE A 82 3.07 2.11 -0.50
C PHE A 82 4.33 1.69 0.27
N PHE A 83 4.39 0.44 0.75
CA PHE A 83 5.53 -0.07 1.50
C PHE A 83 6.81 -0.15 0.66
N VAL A 84 6.72 -0.72 -0.55
CA VAL A 84 7.85 -0.74 -1.49
C VAL A 84 8.27 0.69 -1.82
N SER A 85 7.29 1.59 -1.95
CA SER A 85 7.56 2.98 -2.26
C SER A 85 8.36 3.67 -1.15
N CYS A 86 8.01 3.42 0.11
CA CYS A 86 8.75 3.88 1.27
C CYS A 86 10.19 3.35 1.29
N ILE A 87 10.38 2.04 1.06
CA ILE A 87 11.72 1.41 1.05
C ILE A 87 12.61 2.01 -0.04
N VAL A 88 12.11 2.09 -1.26
CA VAL A 88 12.91 2.61 -2.39
C VAL A 88 13.27 4.07 -2.15
N SER A 89 12.32 4.87 -1.67
CA SER A 89 12.57 6.27 -1.35
C SER A 89 13.56 6.43 -0.20
N PHE A 90 13.50 5.55 0.81
CA PHE A 90 14.47 5.54 1.90
C PHE A 90 15.88 5.22 1.37
N ALA A 91 16.02 4.11 0.63
CA ALA A 91 17.30 3.68 0.07
C ALA A 91 17.92 4.75 -0.83
N SER A 92 17.13 5.40 -1.68
CA SER A 92 17.62 6.44 -2.57
C SER A 92 18.05 7.70 -1.84
N ASN A 93 17.31 8.12 -0.80
CA ASN A 93 17.69 9.27 0.03
C ASN A 93 18.92 8.96 0.90
N SER A 94 19.04 7.74 1.44
CA SER A 94 20.23 7.30 2.16
C SER A 94 21.47 7.30 1.28
N LEU A 95 21.37 6.76 0.06
CA LEU A 95 22.44 6.80 -0.94
C LEU A 95 22.83 8.24 -1.26
N ARG A 96 21.85 9.10 -1.54
CA ARG A 96 22.09 10.53 -1.82
C ARG A 96 22.78 11.24 -0.66
N GLY A 97 22.36 10.96 0.57
CA GLY A 97 23.00 11.49 1.78
C GLY A 97 24.46 11.05 1.93
N ALA A 98 24.73 9.76 1.72
CA ALA A 98 26.10 9.21 1.78
C ALA A 98 27.02 9.82 0.71
N VAL A 99 26.54 9.92 -0.53
CA VAL A 99 27.28 10.55 -1.65
C VAL A 99 27.58 12.01 -1.36
N HIS A 100 26.65 12.74 -0.74
CA HIS A 100 26.85 14.13 -0.34
C HIS A 100 27.82 14.31 0.83
N TYR A 101 27.83 13.38 1.78
CA TYR A 101 28.76 13.41 2.91
C TYR A 101 30.21 13.23 2.43
N HIS A 102 30.44 12.26 1.55
CA HIS A 102 31.75 11.98 0.95
C HIS A 102 32.06 12.84 -0.29
N LYS A 103 31.36 13.95 -0.51
CA LYS A 103 31.53 14.81 -1.70
C LYS A 103 32.99 15.22 -1.96
N LYS A 104 33.78 15.45 -0.91
CA LYS A 104 35.18 15.88 -1.02
C LYS A 104 36.12 14.78 -1.52
N GLU A 105 35.73 13.51 -1.40
CA GLU A 105 36.54 12.35 -1.77
C GLU A 105 36.30 11.89 -3.21
N PHE A 106 35.19 12.34 -3.82
CA PHE A 106 34.83 11.96 -5.18
C PHE A 106 35.30 12.96 -6.23
N SER A 107 35.74 12.44 -7.39
CA SER A 107 35.87 13.26 -8.59
C SER A 107 34.49 13.76 -9.05
N GLN A 108 34.47 14.92 -9.71
CA GLN A 108 33.22 15.58 -10.12
C GLN A 108 32.35 14.68 -11.04
N THR A 109 32.97 13.88 -11.91
CA THR A 109 32.29 12.93 -12.79
C THR A 109 31.64 11.79 -12.00
N THR A 110 32.35 11.21 -11.03
CA THR A 110 31.85 10.13 -10.17
C THR A 110 30.71 10.63 -9.28
N TYR A 111 30.83 11.84 -8.73
CA TYR A 111 29.78 12.46 -7.94
C TYR A 111 28.48 12.66 -8.74
N TYR A 112 28.58 13.18 -9.97
CA TYR A 112 27.39 13.36 -10.82
C TYR A 112 26.74 12.04 -11.22
N GLY A 113 27.53 11.01 -11.55
CA GLY A 113 26.98 9.68 -11.85
C GLY A 113 26.26 9.05 -10.66
N LEU A 114 26.82 9.19 -9.44
CA LEU A 114 26.20 8.67 -8.22
C LEU A 114 24.92 9.43 -7.84
N ILE A 115 24.90 10.76 -8.03
CA ILE A 115 23.69 11.57 -7.83
C ILE A 115 22.61 11.17 -8.82
N GLU A 116 22.95 10.96 -10.09
CA GLU A 116 21.99 10.53 -11.12
C GLU A 116 21.42 9.14 -10.82
N LEU A 117 22.25 8.20 -10.35
CA LEU A 117 21.79 6.89 -9.88
C LEU A 117 20.88 6.98 -8.65
N SER A 118 21.12 7.96 -7.77
CA SER A 118 20.29 8.18 -6.58
C SER A 118 18.90 8.75 -6.91
N ILE A 119 18.66 9.22 -8.14
CA ILE A 119 17.35 9.68 -8.57
C ILE A 119 16.49 8.46 -8.93
N SER A 120 15.58 8.11 -8.04
CA SER A 120 14.68 6.95 -8.19
C SER A 120 13.66 7.05 -9.33
N LEU A 121 13.48 8.20 -9.99
CA LEU A 121 12.39 8.43 -10.96
C LEU A 121 12.35 7.44 -12.13
N PRO A 122 13.46 7.18 -12.86
CA PRO A 122 13.45 6.27 -14.00
C PRO A 122 13.08 4.82 -13.65
N PRO A 123 13.66 4.18 -12.61
CA PRO A 123 13.26 2.82 -12.24
C PRO A 123 11.85 2.77 -11.61
N TYR A 124 11.40 3.83 -10.95
CA TYR A 124 10.04 3.88 -10.40
C TYR A 124 8.96 3.82 -11.47
N SER A 125 9.12 4.54 -12.58
CA SER A 125 8.10 4.63 -13.63
C SER A 125 7.74 3.26 -14.23
N VAL A 126 8.71 2.34 -14.27
CA VAL A 126 8.52 0.95 -14.72
C VAL A 126 8.13 0.02 -13.56
N ALA A 127 8.70 0.21 -12.37
CA ALA A 127 8.42 -0.64 -11.22
C ALA A 127 6.98 -0.48 -10.69
N VAL A 128 6.43 0.73 -10.68
CA VAL A 128 5.09 1.01 -10.15
C VAL A 128 3.99 0.18 -10.85
N PRO A 129 3.87 0.18 -12.20
CA PRO A 129 2.91 -0.68 -12.89
C PRO A 129 3.05 -2.16 -12.55
N VAL A 130 4.29 -2.67 -12.47
CA VAL A 130 4.58 -4.09 -12.17
C VAL A 130 4.16 -4.45 -10.75
N ILE A 131 4.51 -3.61 -9.76
CA ILE A 131 4.15 -3.81 -8.35
C ILE A 131 2.64 -3.77 -8.17
N LEU A 132 1.95 -2.83 -8.81
CA LEU A 132 0.49 -2.73 -8.75
C LEU A 132 -0.19 -3.94 -9.38
N TRP A 133 0.28 -4.36 -10.56
CA TRP A 133 -0.21 -5.57 -11.23
C TRP A 133 -0.03 -6.82 -10.37
N TYR A 134 1.16 -6.99 -9.78
CA TYR A 134 1.46 -8.11 -8.89
C TYR A 134 0.59 -8.08 -7.63
N SER A 135 0.47 -6.92 -6.97
CA SER A 135 -0.37 -6.77 -5.78
C SER A 135 -1.83 -7.10 -6.07
N TYR A 136 -2.36 -6.58 -7.18
CA TYR A 136 -3.71 -6.85 -7.63
C TYR A 136 -3.94 -8.35 -7.88
N ARG A 137 -3.02 -9.01 -8.60
CA ARG A 137 -3.08 -10.44 -8.88
C ARG A 137 -3.08 -11.27 -7.60
N ARG A 138 -2.21 -10.93 -6.64
CA ARG A 138 -2.10 -11.61 -5.34
C ARG A 138 -3.39 -11.49 -4.53
N VAL A 139 -3.97 -10.30 -4.48
CA VAL A 139 -5.26 -10.07 -3.79
C VAL A 139 -6.38 -10.85 -4.46
N ARG A 140 -6.43 -10.86 -5.80
CA ARG A 140 -7.44 -11.64 -6.57
C ARG A 140 -7.30 -13.15 -6.33
N GLN A 141 -6.09 -13.68 -6.29
CA GLN A 141 -5.82 -15.10 -6.00
C GLN A 141 -6.28 -15.49 -4.58
N LYS A 142 -5.96 -14.68 -3.57
CA LYS A 142 -6.43 -14.93 -2.19
C LYS A 142 -7.95 -14.96 -2.09
N ILE A 143 -8.65 -14.12 -2.86
CA ILE A 143 -10.11 -14.11 -2.92
C ILE A 143 -10.65 -15.37 -3.59
N ALA A 144 -10.08 -15.75 -4.74
CA ALA A 144 -10.47 -16.96 -5.46
C ALA A 144 -10.29 -18.21 -4.58
N GLN A 145 -9.18 -18.29 -3.84
CA GLN A 145 -8.92 -19.37 -2.90
C GLN A 145 -9.89 -19.36 -1.73
N LYS A 146 -10.22 -18.20 -1.16
CA LYS A 146 -11.24 -18.09 -0.11
C LYS A 146 -12.62 -18.56 -0.60
N HIS A 147 -13.02 -18.19 -1.82
CA HIS A 147 -14.28 -18.66 -2.40
C HIS A 147 -14.29 -20.17 -2.66
N ARG A 148 -13.17 -20.75 -3.11
CA ARG A 148 -13.01 -22.20 -3.24
C ARG A 148 -13.15 -22.90 -1.89
N ASN A 149 -12.44 -22.45 -0.87
CA ASN A 149 -12.51 -23.04 0.48
C ASN A 149 -13.94 -22.96 1.06
N ILE A 150 -14.66 -21.85 0.86
CA ILE A 150 -16.06 -21.71 1.29
C ILE A 150 -16.97 -22.67 0.50
N ARG A 151 -16.73 -22.84 -0.82
CA ARG A 151 -17.49 -23.77 -1.64
C ARG A 151 -17.24 -25.20 -1.19
N GLU A 152 -15.97 -25.60 -1.06
CA GLU A 152 -15.55 -26.95 -0.65
C GLU A 152 -16.10 -27.33 0.72
N PHE A 153 -15.97 -26.44 1.71
CA PHE A 153 -16.56 -26.62 3.04
C PHE A 153 -18.09 -26.78 2.98
N ASN A 154 -18.77 -26.07 2.08
CA ASN A 154 -20.23 -26.19 1.95
C ASN A 154 -20.67 -27.44 1.19
N THR A 155 -19.92 -27.89 0.19
CA THR A 155 -20.17 -29.15 -0.53
C THR A 155 -19.90 -30.39 0.32
N SER A 156 -18.92 -30.36 1.23
CA SER A 156 -18.66 -31.50 2.13
C SER A 156 -19.70 -31.64 3.25
N THR A 157 -20.39 -30.55 3.62
CA THR A 157 -21.25 -30.52 4.82
C THR A 157 -22.75 -30.57 4.50
N ASN A 158 -23.20 -30.36 3.25
CA ASN A 158 -24.60 -30.56 2.85
C ASN A 158 -24.83 -30.47 1.32
N SER A 159 -25.26 -31.56 0.67
CA SER A 159 -25.58 -31.59 -0.77
C SER A 159 -26.86 -30.82 -1.16
N ASN A 160 -27.72 -30.47 -0.19
CA ASN A 160 -29.02 -29.81 -0.42
C ASN A 160 -29.04 -28.29 -0.14
N ARG A 161 -27.88 -27.65 0.10
CA ARG A 161 -27.84 -26.20 0.35
C ARG A 161 -27.97 -25.41 -0.95
N SER A 162 -28.98 -24.55 -1.06
CA SER A 162 -29.20 -23.72 -2.24
C SER A 162 -28.02 -22.78 -2.50
N HIS A 163 -27.71 -22.50 -3.77
CA HIS A 163 -26.64 -21.56 -4.16
C HIS A 163 -26.73 -20.20 -3.43
N PHE A 164 -27.96 -19.76 -3.11
CA PHE A 164 -28.23 -18.54 -2.38
C PHE A 164 -27.85 -18.59 -0.88
N SER A 165 -27.92 -19.76 -0.22
CA SER A 165 -27.46 -19.88 1.17
C SER A 165 -25.93 -19.81 1.28
N VAL A 166 -25.22 -20.39 0.30
CA VAL A 166 -23.75 -20.31 0.21
C VAL A 166 -23.30 -18.88 -0.08
N LEU A 167 -24.01 -18.17 -0.98
CA LEU A 167 -23.78 -16.75 -1.19
C LEU A 167 -23.98 -16.00 0.12
N ARG A 168 -25.13 -16.13 0.79
CA ARG A 168 -25.45 -15.46 2.07
C ARG A 168 -24.38 -15.68 3.15
N GLU A 169 -23.82 -16.88 3.28
CA GLU A 169 -22.75 -17.16 4.25
C GLU A 169 -21.41 -16.54 3.86
N SER A 170 -21.09 -16.41 2.56
CA SER A 170 -19.90 -15.65 2.12
C SER A 170 -19.99 -14.12 2.42
N TRP A 171 -21.19 -13.64 2.75
CA TRP A 171 -21.44 -12.26 3.18
C TRP A 171 -21.31 -12.05 4.69
N LYS A 172 -21.40 -13.10 5.52
CA LYS A 172 -21.01 -13.05 6.95
C LYS A 172 -19.48 -12.98 7.09
#